data_AF-A0A3A5ASB7-F1
#
_entry.id   AF-A0A3A5ASB7-F1
#
_cell.length_a   1.000
_cell.length_b   1.000
_cell.length_c   1.000
_cell.angle_alpha   90.00
_cell.angle_beta   90.00
_cell.angle_gamma   90.00
#
_symmetry.space_group_name_H-M   'P 1'
#
loop_
_entity.id
_entity.type
_entity.pdbx_description
1 polymer ?
#
loop_
_entity_poly.entity_id
_entity_poly.type
_entity_poly.pdbx_seq_one_letter_code
_entity_poly.pdbx_strand_id
1 'polypeptide(L)'
;MGVFTSPEEKDSTMNKQCTHIQEILDAQRDIIERHIDQHKWFNQIVNREQAVCDFVEKYGFIMREFYCSRICGERFECELAQEYVPR
;
A
#
# COMPACT_ATOMS: atom_id res chain seq x y z
N MET A 1 -42.01 33.25 -14.50
CA MET A 1 -42.29 31.91 -15.09
C MET A 1 -41.29 31.67 -16.20
N GLY A 2 -40.54 30.58 -16.12
CA GLY A 2 -39.46 30.25 -17.06
C GLY A 2 -38.37 29.47 -16.33
N VAL A 3 -38.71 28.26 -15.87
CA VAL A 3 -37.76 27.34 -15.23
C VAL A 3 -36.87 26.78 -16.35
N PHE A 4 -35.61 27.19 -16.39
CA PHE A 4 -34.58 26.50 -17.17
C PHE A 4 -34.04 25.38 -16.28
N THR A 5 -34.63 24.19 -16.37
CA THR A 5 -33.99 22.97 -15.89
C THR A 5 -32.92 22.55 -16.90
N SER A 6 -31.65 22.76 -16.58
CA SER A 6 -30.56 22.09 -17.28
C SER A 6 -30.60 20.58 -16.98
N PRO A 7 -30.34 19.71 -17.96
CA PRO A 7 -30.24 18.28 -17.73
C PRO A 7 -29.02 18.00 -16.85
N GLU A 8 -29.24 17.31 -15.74
CA GLU A 8 -28.17 16.71 -14.95
C GLU A 8 -27.43 15.70 -15.83
N GLU A 9 -26.25 16.07 -16.32
CA GLU A 9 -25.28 15.12 -16.86
C GLU A 9 -24.86 14.19 -15.73
N LYS A 10 -25.54 13.04 -15.62
CA LYS A 10 -25.05 11.89 -14.86
C LYS A 10 -23.83 11.34 -15.58
N ASP A 11 -22.66 11.91 -15.30
CA ASP A 11 -21.39 11.25 -15.58
C ASP A 11 -21.28 10.03 -14.65
N SER A 12 -21.89 8.92 -15.07
CA SER A 12 -21.66 7.62 -14.47
C SER A 12 -20.30 7.12 -14.94
N THR A 13 -19.23 7.69 -14.38
CA THR A 13 -17.94 7.02 -14.29
C THR A 13 -18.13 5.80 -13.39
N MET A 14 -18.68 4.71 -13.97
CA MET A 14 -18.67 3.41 -13.34
C MET A 14 -17.24 3.12 -12.91
N ASN A 15 -17.01 3.11 -11.60
CA ASN A 15 -15.76 2.72 -10.95
C ASN A 15 -15.27 1.40 -11.54
N LYS A 16 -14.36 1.46 -12.52
CA LYS A 16 -13.65 0.30 -13.04
C LYS A 16 -12.67 -0.13 -11.96
N GLN A 17 -13.17 -0.92 -11.00
CA GLN A 17 -12.34 -1.52 -9.96
C GLN A 17 -11.47 -2.60 -10.61
N CYS A 18 -10.17 -2.60 -10.28
CA CYS A 18 -9.27 -3.64 -10.73
C CYS A 18 -9.67 -4.98 -10.09
N THR A 19 -9.99 -5.98 -10.91
CA THR A 19 -10.35 -7.33 -10.43
C THR A 19 -9.14 -8.17 -10.03
N HIS A 20 -7.93 -7.73 -10.37
CA HIS A 20 -6.67 -8.43 -10.12
C HIS A 20 -5.94 -7.94 -8.87
N ILE A 21 -6.49 -6.96 -8.14
CA ILE A 21 -5.81 -6.40 -6.97
C ILE A 21 -5.50 -7.48 -5.92
N GLN A 22 -6.43 -8.42 -5.72
CA GLN A 22 -6.21 -9.50 -4.76
C GLN A 22 -5.05 -10.41 -5.19
N GLU A 23 -5.01 -10.80 -6.47
CA GLU A 23 -3.93 -11.63 -7.03
C GLU A 23 -2.56 -10.95 -6.89
N ILE A 24 -2.52 -9.62 -7.07
CA ILE A 24 -1.31 -8.82 -6.89
C ILE A 24 -0.89 -8.82 -5.42
N LEU A 25 -1.82 -8.60 -4.48
CA LEU A 25 -1.53 -8.57 -3.05
C LEU A 25 -1.06 -9.94 -2.54
N ASP A 26 -1.67 -11.03 -3.02
CA ASP A 26 -1.28 -12.39 -2.68
C ASP A 26 0.14 -12.70 -3.19
N ALA A 27 0.43 -12.33 -4.45
CA ALA A 27 1.77 -12.48 -5.01
C ALA A 27 2.82 -11.66 -4.25
N GLN A 28 2.49 -10.42 -3.85
CA GLN A 28 3.36 -9.57 -3.04
C GLN A 28 3.63 -10.20 -1.66
N ARG A 29 2.62 -10.76 -1.01
CA ARG A 29 2.76 -11.46 0.26
C ARG A 29 3.72 -12.65 0.14
N ASP A 30 3.52 -13.51 -0.85
CA ASP A 30 4.39 -14.67 -1.09
C ASP A 30 5.85 -14.27 -1.34
N ILE A 31 6.06 -13.19 -2.09
CA ILE A 31 7.39 -12.64 -2.33
C ILE A 31 8.01 -12.17 -1.01
N ILE A 32 7.29 -11.41 -0.19
CA ILE A 32 7.78 -10.91 1.10
C ILE A 32 8.12 -12.08 2.03
N GLU A 33 7.26 -13.10 2.11
CA GLU A 33 7.50 -14.28 2.94
C GLU A 33 8.81 -15.00 2.56
N ARG A 34 9.06 -15.20 1.26
CA ARG A 34 10.34 -15.77 0.78
C ARG A 34 11.54 -14.89 1.13
N HIS A 35 11.40 -13.58 1.03
CA HIS A 35 12.49 -12.66 1.38
C HIS A 35 12.77 -12.65 2.88
N ILE A 36 11.76 -12.77 3.73
CA ILE A 36 11.94 -12.92 5.18
C ILE A 36 12.69 -14.21 5.50
N ASP A 37 12.37 -15.33 4.82
CA ASP A 37 13.08 -16.60 5.02
C ASP A 37 14.53 -16.55 4.58
N GLN A 38 14.80 -15.93 3.43
CA GLN A 38 16.16 -15.67 2.96
C GLN A 38 16.90 -14.77 3.95
N HIS A 39 16.28 -13.67 4.38
CA HIS A 39 16.84 -12.71 5.34
C HIS A 39 17.18 -13.39 6.66
N LYS A 40 16.29 -14.22 7.19
CA LYS A 40 16.53 -15.06 8.37
C LYS A 40 17.76 -15.93 8.18
N TRP A 41 17.86 -16.63 7.05
CA TRP A 41 18.97 -17.53 6.75
C TRP A 41 20.31 -16.80 6.61
N PHE A 42 20.37 -15.74 5.80
CA PHE A 42 21.57 -14.95 5.57
C PHE A 42 22.09 -14.29 6.85
N ASN A 43 21.19 -13.78 7.70
CA ASN A 43 21.56 -13.13 8.96
C ASN A 43 21.65 -14.10 10.16
N GLN A 44 21.50 -15.41 9.93
CA GLN A 44 21.57 -16.44 10.97
C GLN A 44 20.60 -16.20 12.14
N ILE A 45 19.42 -15.63 11.86
CA ILE A 45 18.39 -15.39 12.87
C ILE A 45 17.67 -16.70 13.16
N VAL A 46 17.58 -17.10 14.43
CA VAL A 46 17.01 -18.39 14.82
C VAL A 46 15.48 -18.35 14.81
N ASN A 47 14.88 -17.32 15.43
CA ASN A 47 13.43 -17.16 15.53
C ASN A 47 12.88 -16.43 14.28
N ARG A 48 11.79 -16.95 13.70
CA ARG A 48 11.12 -16.33 12.54
C ARG A 48 10.51 -14.96 12.86
N GLU A 49 9.87 -14.80 14.01
CA GLU A 49 9.27 -13.53 14.46
C GLU A 49 10.33 -12.44 14.57
N GLN A 50 11.51 -12.79 15.10
CA GLN A 50 12.64 -11.86 15.14
C GLN A 50 13.10 -11.46 13.74
N ALA A 51 13.12 -12.39 12.79
CA ALA A 51 13.46 -12.09 11.40
C ALA A 51 12.42 -11.21 10.72
N VAL A 52 11.13 -11.39 11.02
CA VAL A 52 10.05 -10.51 10.55
C VAL A 52 10.26 -9.09 11.09
N CYS A 53 10.50 -8.94 12.39
CA CYS A 53 10.74 -7.63 13.01
C CYS A 53 11.96 -6.93 12.38
N ASP A 54 13.09 -7.62 12.28
CA ASP A 54 14.33 -7.06 11.70
C ASP A 54 14.15 -6.72 10.20
N PHE A 55 13.39 -7.54 9.45
CA PHE A 55 13.05 -7.25 8.06
C PHE A 55 12.18 -5.99 7.93
N VAL A 56 11.14 -5.86 8.76
CA VAL A 56 10.26 -4.68 8.75
C VAL A 56 11.01 -3.42 9.18
N GLU A 57 11.90 -3.51 10.17
CA GLU A 57 12.72 -2.39 10.60
C GLU A 57 13.64 -1.88 9.48
N LYS A 58 14.24 -2.79 8.70
CA LYS A 58 15.17 -2.45 7.62
C LYS A 58 14.48 -2.03 6.32
N TYR A 59 13.36 -2.65 5.96
CA TYR A 59 12.75 -2.53 4.64
C TYR A 59 11.31 -2.00 4.66
N GLY A 60 10.68 -1.91 5.82
CA GLY A 60 9.28 -1.46 5.96
C GLY A 60 9.06 -0.03 5.47
N PHE A 61 10.11 0.81 5.46
CA PHE A 61 10.02 2.16 4.91
C PHE A 61 9.64 2.16 3.42
N ILE A 62 10.04 1.15 2.64
CA ILE A 62 9.71 1.04 1.21
C ILE A 62 8.19 0.81 1.04
N MET A 63 7.62 -0.07 1.86
CA MET A 63 6.18 -0.34 1.85
C MET A 63 5.39 0.90 2.29
N ARG A 64 5.88 1.60 3.32
CA ARG A 64 5.30 2.87 3.77
C ARG A 64 5.37 3.94 2.68
N GLU A 65 6.51 4.10 2.02
CA GLU A 65 6.70 5.04 0.93
C GLU A 65 5.73 4.77 -0.22
N PHE A 66 5.66 3.51 -0.68
CA PHE A 66 4.73 3.11 -1.72
C PHE A 66 3.28 3.45 -1.35
N TYR A 67 2.86 3.08 -0.14
CA TYR A 67 1.49 3.30 0.31
C TYR A 67 1.17 4.79 0.52
N CYS A 68 1.95 5.50 1.34
CA CYS A 68 1.69 6.89 1.70
C CYS A 68 1.84 7.84 0.51
N SER A 69 2.74 7.57 -0.44
CA SER A 69 2.93 8.44 -1.62
C SER A 69 1.90 8.21 -2.72
N ARG A 70 1.40 6.97 -2.91
CA ARG A 70 0.57 6.60 -4.07
C ARG A 70 -0.84 6.13 -3.76
N ILE A 71 -1.10 5.51 -2.61
CA ILE A 71 -2.34 4.76 -2.35
C ILE A 71 -3.19 5.40 -1.25
N CYS A 72 -2.57 5.91 -0.18
CA CYS A 72 -3.28 6.44 0.98
C CYS A 72 -4.22 7.59 0.58
N GLY A 73 -5.54 7.33 0.65
CA GLY A 73 -6.57 8.31 0.27
C GLY A 73 -6.59 9.54 1.17
N GLU A 74 -6.20 9.37 2.43
CA GLU A 74 -6.15 10.42 3.45
C GLU A 74 -4.72 10.92 3.70
N ARG A 75 -3.80 10.76 2.75
CA ARG A 75 -2.37 11.11 2.94
C ARG A 75 -2.13 12.55 3.42
N PHE A 76 -3.06 13.46 3.18
CA PHE A 76 -2.97 14.85 3.61
C PHE A 76 -3.37 15.06 5.07
N GLU A 77 -4.06 14.10 5.68
CA GLU A 77 -4.53 14.12 7.08
C GLU A 77 -3.88 13.00 7.93
N CYS A 78 -3.25 12.02 7.28
CA CYS A 78 -2.55 10.94 7.93
C CYS A 78 -1.24 11.44 8.56
N GLU A 79 -1.17 11.45 9.89
CA GLU A 79 0.03 11.82 10.68
C GLU A 79 1.29 11.07 10.20
N LEU A 80 1.13 9.77 9.93
CA LEU A 80 2.22 8.94 9.41
C LEU A 80 2.62 9.30 7.97
N ALA A 81 1.71 9.79 7.13
CA ALA A 81 2.08 10.22 5.78
C ALA A 81 2.75 11.60 5.81
N GLN A 82 2.34 12.49 6.71
CA GLN A 82 2.89 13.84 6.87
C GLN A 82 4.31 13.84 7.45
N GLU A 83 4.62 12.92 8.37
CA GLU A 83 5.98 12.77 8.92
C GLU A 83 6.98 12.15 7.94
N TYR A 84 6.49 11.56 6.85
CA TYR A 84 7.35 10.89 5.89
C TYR A 84 8.02 11.91 4.96
N VAL A 85 9.33 12.09 5.12
CA VAL A 85 10.18 12.85 4.19
C VAL A 85 10.85 11.86 3.23
N PRO A 86 10.51 11.86 1.92
CA PRO A 86 11.19 11.03 0.95
C PRO A 86 12.68 11.40 0.88
N ARG A 87 13.56 10.39 0.86
CA ARG A 87 15.01 10.59 0.76
C ARG A 87 15.47 10.70 -0.69
#